data_AF-K6W9W1-F1
#
_entry.id   AF-K6W9W1-F1
#
_cell.length_a   1.000
_cell.length_b   1.000
_cell.length_c   1.000
_cell.angle_alpha   90.00
_cell.angle_beta   90.00
_cell.angle_gamma   90.00
#
_symmetry.space_group_name_H-M   'P 1'
#
loop_
_entity.id
_entity.type
_entity.pdbx_description
1 polymer ?
#
loop_
_entity_poly.entity_id
_entity_poly.type
_entity_poly.pdbx_seq_one_letter_code
_entity_poly.pdbx_strand_id
1 'polypeptide(L)'
;MFQRRASLARRTCALSLVTVLTASGCALAGSSTDTPDGKRAAAVPVATEKIEWSVGPDSLNIPGATTKELSNNDPSAPVFLLWPEIPGANKLNETLSEWASQRSKKFLADKPARPDSPAELSGFAVPVLADGTLLGVRAQSQDVTETDTAVSHRIWYADAASGQVWTSPELLTDEGRKEATKLASEHLKKTGEKSTAGKTTPEQMLGDIWFAKNGDLVMTPGLEPSASLEEETEPITIPRDKAEKLLSDKGRTIRDAAGRPSTYARVNSADQSKPAEKPNSPSPSPSPSTTKSYPQVDCATAKCVALTFDDGPSPETEKILDSLSSANVPATFYMLGQSVPRAPQTVRRAVSLGMSVGNHTWSHRNLALLSPDQQRNELKRAEDALTPLLGKKPTTMRPPYGSYNPTTRSLGYPIMMWDVDTEDWKNRSVATTTKRALDGAKPGSIILMHDTRPSTSEAVPKIIEGLKARGFTLVTVEQLLGTPAPGKAYFSRSNIR
;
A
#
# COMPACT_ATOMS: atom_id res chain seq x y z
N MET A 1 -59.55 3.49 -4.71
CA MET A 1 -60.92 3.41 -5.24
C MET A 1 -61.69 4.64 -4.79
N PHE A 2 -62.74 5.04 -5.54
CA PHE A 2 -63.43 6.36 -5.49
C PHE A 2 -62.52 7.55 -5.91
N GLN A 3 -62.77 8.32 -6.99
CA GLN A 3 -63.98 9.06 -7.46
C GLN A 3 -64.38 10.19 -6.49
N ARG A 4 -64.82 11.41 -6.85
CA ARG A 4 -65.17 12.13 -8.12
C ARG A 4 -65.42 13.64 -7.74
N ARG A 5 -65.56 14.69 -8.57
CA ARG A 5 -65.48 14.96 -10.04
C ARG A 5 -65.45 16.51 -10.27
N ALA A 6 -64.61 17.01 -11.20
CA ALA A 6 -64.83 18.26 -11.99
C ALA A 6 -64.98 19.61 -11.21
N SER A 7 -65.05 20.81 -11.84
CA SER A 7 -65.13 21.23 -13.25
C SER A 7 -64.68 22.69 -13.47
N LEU A 8 -64.18 23.03 -14.67
CA LEU A 8 -64.40 24.26 -15.49
C LEU A 8 -64.36 25.69 -14.84
N ALA A 9 -64.04 26.80 -15.52
CA ALA A 9 -63.38 27.11 -16.80
C ALA A 9 -63.33 28.65 -17.01
N ARG A 10 -62.36 29.15 -17.80
CA ARG A 10 -62.38 30.31 -18.75
C ARG A 10 -60.91 30.68 -19.07
N ARG A 11 -60.45 30.66 -20.34
CA ARG A 11 -60.55 31.72 -21.39
C ARG A 11 -59.82 33.01 -20.95
N THR A 12 -58.91 33.65 -21.71
CA THR A 12 -58.59 33.59 -23.17
C THR A 12 -57.31 34.39 -23.52
N CYS A 13 -56.61 34.03 -24.61
CA CYS A 13 -55.69 34.87 -25.43
C CYS A 13 -54.39 35.43 -24.75
N ALA A 14 -53.30 35.79 -25.46
CA ALA A 14 -53.03 35.92 -26.90
C ALA A 14 -51.56 35.59 -27.31
N LEU A 15 -51.33 35.55 -28.63
CA LEU A 15 -50.08 35.69 -29.41
C LEU A 15 -49.16 36.85 -28.94
N SER A 16 -47.89 37.03 -29.33
CA SER A 16 -46.87 36.26 -30.10
C SER A 16 -45.50 36.98 -29.98
N LEU A 17 -44.40 36.30 -30.36
CA LEU A 17 -43.08 36.79 -30.85
C LEU A 17 -42.42 38.05 -30.22
N VAL A 18 -41.11 37.97 -29.94
CA VAL A 18 -40.03 38.77 -30.61
C VAL A 18 -38.64 38.34 -30.12
N THR A 19 -37.67 38.32 -31.04
CA THR A 19 -36.25 37.98 -30.86
C THR A 19 -35.42 39.22 -30.50
N VAL A 20 -34.45 39.15 -29.56
CA VAL A 20 -33.31 40.11 -29.48
C VAL A 20 -32.02 39.42 -28.98
N LEU A 21 -30.88 39.85 -29.53
CA LEU A 21 -29.50 39.41 -29.24
C LEU A 21 -28.82 40.24 -28.13
N THR A 22 -27.87 39.60 -27.42
CA THR A 22 -26.61 40.14 -26.84
C THR A 22 -26.58 41.47 -26.06
N ALA A 23 -25.97 41.43 -24.86
CA ALA A 23 -25.05 42.48 -24.40
C ALA A 23 -24.02 41.91 -23.39
N SER A 24 -22.74 42.23 -23.58
CA SER A 24 -21.68 41.96 -22.60
C SER A 24 -21.70 42.98 -21.47
N GLY A 25 -21.42 42.55 -20.23
CA GLY A 25 -21.24 43.43 -19.08
C GLY A 25 -19.88 43.20 -18.41
N CYS A 26 -19.05 44.24 -18.35
CA CYS A 26 -17.82 44.23 -17.56
C CYS A 26 -18.12 44.14 -16.05
N ALA A 27 -17.33 43.37 -15.32
CA ALA A 27 -17.25 43.43 -13.86
C ALA A 27 -15.87 43.93 -13.44
N LEU A 28 -15.84 44.77 -12.41
CA LEU A 28 -14.67 45.55 -11.99
C LEU A 28 -13.65 44.72 -11.22
N ALA A 29 -12.37 45.07 -11.35
CA ALA A 29 -11.28 44.49 -10.58
C ALA A 29 -11.32 44.97 -9.12
N GLY A 30 -11.39 44.03 -8.18
CA GLY A 30 -11.05 44.23 -6.77
C GLY A 30 -9.61 43.77 -6.52
N SER A 31 -8.80 44.60 -5.86
CA SER A 31 -7.38 44.32 -5.61
C SER A 31 -7.17 43.29 -4.50
N SER A 32 -6.58 42.13 -4.81
CA SER A 32 -5.84 41.33 -3.84
C SER A 32 -4.36 41.73 -3.84
N THR A 33 -3.80 41.93 -2.65
CA THR A 33 -2.34 42.11 -2.48
C THR A 33 -1.68 40.74 -2.39
N ASP A 34 -1.21 40.22 -3.53
CA ASP A 34 -0.50 38.94 -3.62
C ASP A 34 0.99 39.13 -3.96
N THR A 35 1.86 38.49 -3.19
CA THR A 35 3.16 37.87 -3.55
C THR A 35 3.83 37.31 -2.28
N PRO A 36 4.69 36.28 -2.34
CA PRO A 36 5.37 35.74 -3.52
C PRO A 36 4.73 34.49 -4.14
N ASP A 37 4.88 34.42 -5.47
CA ASP A 37 4.30 33.42 -6.37
C ASP A 37 5.02 32.05 -6.27
N GLY A 38 4.53 31.18 -5.37
CA GLY A 38 4.82 29.75 -5.40
C GLY A 38 3.77 29.03 -6.24
N LYS A 39 3.96 28.94 -7.57
CA LYS A 39 2.95 28.38 -8.50
C LYS A 39 2.55 26.95 -8.12
N ARG A 40 1.42 26.81 -7.43
CA ARG A 40 0.81 25.54 -7.03
C ARG A 40 0.28 24.80 -8.27
N ALA A 41 0.52 23.49 -8.37
CA ALA A 41 -0.05 22.71 -9.47
C ALA A 41 -1.59 22.69 -9.36
N ALA A 42 -2.28 22.52 -10.50
CA ALA A 42 -3.71 22.29 -10.50
C ALA A 42 -4.03 21.00 -9.73
N ALA A 43 -5.05 21.05 -8.86
CA ALA A 43 -5.46 19.90 -8.08
C ALA A 43 -6.08 18.83 -8.99
N VAL A 44 -5.57 17.60 -8.91
CA VAL A 44 -6.09 16.44 -9.64
C VAL A 44 -6.96 15.56 -8.72
N PRO A 45 -8.04 14.93 -9.23
CA PRO A 45 -8.82 13.95 -8.46
C PRO A 45 -7.96 12.78 -7.98
N VAL A 46 -8.24 12.29 -6.78
CA VAL A 46 -7.56 11.15 -6.16
C VAL A 46 -8.56 10.01 -6.01
N ALA A 47 -8.16 8.81 -6.41
CA ALA A 47 -8.99 7.62 -6.23
C ALA A 47 -8.99 7.19 -4.75
N THR A 48 -10.19 7.06 -4.18
CA THR A 48 -10.43 6.44 -2.88
C THR A 48 -10.54 4.93 -3.04
N GLU A 49 -9.97 4.18 -2.11
CA GLU A 49 -10.09 2.74 -2.04
C GLU A 49 -10.38 2.29 -0.60
N LYS A 50 -11.33 1.37 -0.46
CA LYS A 50 -11.70 0.87 0.85
C LYS A 50 -10.72 -0.22 1.28
N ILE A 51 -10.01 0.01 2.39
CA ILE A 51 -9.32 -1.08 3.09
C ILE A 51 -10.40 -1.86 3.85
N GLU A 52 -10.91 -2.96 3.26
CA GLU A 52 -12.11 -3.64 3.74
C GLU A 52 -11.99 -4.30 5.13
N TRP A 53 -10.77 -4.44 5.64
CA TRP A 53 -10.42 -5.26 6.80
C TRP A 53 -9.72 -4.47 7.92
N SER A 54 -9.70 -3.14 7.86
CA SER A 54 -9.27 -2.32 9.00
C SER A 54 -10.31 -1.28 9.37
N VAL A 55 -10.72 -1.22 10.63
CA VAL A 55 -11.34 -0.04 11.22
C VAL A 55 -10.43 1.17 10.92
N GLY A 56 -10.92 2.12 10.10
CA GLY A 56 -10.12 3.25 9.63
C GLY A 56 -10.74 4.02 8.47
N PRO A 57 -10.11 5.13 8.05
CA PRO A 57 -10.46 5.86 6.84
C PRO A 57 -10.09 5.09 5.56
N ASP A 58 -10.80 5.37 4.46
CA ASP A 58 -10.46 4.89 3.10
C ASP A 58 -9.00 5.29 2.75
N SER A 59 -8.26 4.41 2.07
CA SER A 59 -6.93 4.74 1.56
C SER A 59 -7.01 5.50 0.24
N LEU A 60 -5.95 6.25 -0.07
CA LEU A 60 -5.89 7.12 -1.23
C LEU A 60 -4.66 6.81 -2.10
N ASN A 61 -4.88 6.69 -3.41
CA ASN A 61 -3.81 6.51 -4.38
C ASN A 61 -3.32 7.88 -4.90
N ILE A 62 -2.31 8.45 -4.22
CA ILE A 62 -1.78 9.79 -4.53
C ILE A 62 -0.96 9.76 -5.84
N PRO A 63 -1.31 10.55 -6.87
CA PRO A 63 -0.64 10.52 -8.17
C PRO A 63 0.87 10.75 -8.12
N GLY A 64 1.62 9.70 -8.44
CA GLY A 64 3.09 9.67 -8.45
C GLY A 64 3.75 9.54 -7.08
N ALA A 65 3.00 9.18 -6.03
CA ALA A 65 3.60 8.65 -4.82
C ALA A 65 4.33 7.33 -5.10
N THR A 66 5.39 7.06 -4.35
CA THR A 66 6.15 5.81 -4.44
C THR A 66 6.19 5.11 -3.09
N THR A 67 6.47 3.81 -3.08
CA THR A 67 6.62 3.05 -1.84
C THR A 67 8.08 3.04 -1.41
N LYS A 68 8.33 3.39 -0.15
CA LYS A 68 9.59 3.18 0.55
C LYS A 68 9.47 1.96 1.45
N GLU A 69 10.62 1.39 1.78
CA GLU A 69 10.69 0.23 2.66
C GLU A 69 11.94 0.27 3.54
N LEU A 70 11.78 -0.21 4.77
CA LEU A 70 12.85 -0.58 5.68
C LEU A 70 12.62 -2.04 6.07
N SER A 71 13.56 -2.91 5.70
CA SER A 71 13.52 -4.32 6.03
C SER A 71 14.89 -4.87 6.41
N ASN A 72 14.91 -5.95 7.19
CA ASN A 72 16.04 -6.86 7.32
C ASN A 72 15.55 -8.30 7.05
N ASN A 73 16.22 -9.03 6.16
CA ASN A 73 15.96 -10.47 6.00
C ASN A 73 16.72 -11.28 7.07
N ASP A 74 16.61 -10.85 8.33
CA ASP A 74 17.10 -11.58 9.50
C ASP A 74 15.95 -12.41 10.08
N PRO A 75 15.94 -13.74 9.92
CA PRO A 75 14.83 -14.58 10.38
C PRO A 75 14.70 -14.64 11.91
N SER A 76 15.68 -14.15 12.67
CA SER A 76 15.69 -14.17 14.14
C SER A 76 15.21 -12.87 14.80
N ALA A 77 15.15 -11.78 14.04
CA ALA A 77 14.45 -10.55 14.40
C ALA A 77 13.98 -9.80 13.13
N PRO A 78 12.98 -10.34 12.39
CA PRO A 78 12.57 -9.74 11.13
C PRO A 78 11.92 -8.36 11.32
N VAL A 79 12.20 -7.47 10.39
CA VAL A 79 11.65 -6.13 10.28
C VAL A 79 11.19 -5.95 8.84
N PHE A 80 9.97 -5.48 8.66
CA PHE A 80 9.43 -5.11 7.35
C PHE A 80 8.42 -3.96 7.50
N LEU A 81 8.82 -2.74 7.11
CA LEU A 81 7.98 -1.54 7.16
C LEU A 81 7.88 -0.90 5.78
N LEU A 82 6.66 -0.70 5.28
CA LEU A 82 6.37 0.06 4.05
C LEU A 82 5.77 1.43 4.36
N TRP A 83 6.07 2.48 3.58
CA TRP A 83 5.39 3.78 3.68
C TRP A 83 5.41 4.56 2.36
N PRO A 84 4.53 5.56 2.16
CA PRO A 84 4.54 6.36 0.94
C PRO A 84 5.60 7.48 1.00
N GLU A 85 6.23 7.72 -0.14
CA GLU A 85 6.95 8.96 -0.47
C GLU A 85 6.05 9.78 -1.40
N ILE A 86 5.52 10.89 -0.91
CA ILE A 86 4.54 11.73 -1.63
C ILE A 86 5.27 12.93 -2.26
N PRO A 87 5.14 13.20 -3.58
CA PRO A 87 5.84 14.31 -4.22
C PRO A 87 5.56 15.68 -3.56
N GLY A 88 6.59 16.49 -3.38
CA GLY A 88 6.46 17.83 -2.81
C GLY A 88 5.97 17.88 -1.34
N ALA A 89 5.82 16.75 -0.66
CA ALA A 89 5.43 16.67 0.75
C ALA A 89 6.64 16.43 1.67
N ASN A 90 7.75 17.12 1.39
CA ASN A 90 9.09 16.80 1.91
C ASN A 90 9.12 16.56 3.44
N LYS A 91 8.49 17.43 4.23
CA LYS A 91 8.45 17.29 5.70
C LYS A 91 7.61 16.12 6.20
N LEU A 92 6.55 15.75 5.47
CA LEU A 92 5.79 14.53 5.77
C LEU A 92 6.62 13.28 5.42
N ASN A 93 7.33 13.27 4.29
CA ASN A 93 8.18 12.14 3.90
C ASN A 93 9.36 11.94 4.86
N GLU A 94 10.00 13.04 5.30
CA GLU A 94 11.01 13.03 6.38
C GLU A 94 10.42 12.40 7.65
N THR A 95 9.25 12.85 8.10
CA THR A 95 8.55 12.33 9.29
C THR A 95 8.25 10.83 9.21
N LEU A 96 7.80 10.34 8.04
CA LEU A 96 7.50 8.92 7.82
C LEU A 96 8.78 8.06 7.79
N SER A 97 9.85 8.56 7.18
CA SER A 97 11.17 7.91 7.17
C SER A 97 11.77 7.82 8.57
N GLU A 98 11.62 8.88 9.37
CA GLU A 98 12.02 8.90 10.77
C GLU A 98 11.19 7.92 11.62
N TRP A 99 9.87 7.88 11.44
CA TRP A 99 9.00 6.91 12.11
C TRP A 99 9.48 5.47 11.86
N ALA A 100 9.66 5.07 10.60
CA ALA A 100 10.08 3.72 10.26
C ALA A 100 11.45 3.38 10.86
N SER A 101 12.40 4.33 10.76
CA SER A 101 13.73 4.21 11.33
C SER A 101 13.73 4.09 12.85
N GLN A 102 12.91 4.87 13.55
CA GLN A 102 12.78 4.82 15.01
C GLN A 102 12.08 3.54 15.47
N ARG A 103 11.01 3.11 14.78
CA ARG A 103 10.28 1.88 15.09
C ARG A 103 11.17 0.65 14.98
N SER A 104 11.94 0.55 13.88
CA SER A 104 12.95 -0.50 13.69
C SER A 104 14.03 -0.49 14.77
N LYS A 105 14.66 0.67 15.04
CA LYS A 105 15.71 0.79 16.07
C LYS A 105 15.21 0.41 17.46
N LYS A 106 14.02 0.88 17.85
CA LYS A 106 13.40 0.54 19.14
C LYS A 106 13.11 -0.96 19.24
N PHE A 107 12.50 -1.53 18.20
CA PHE A 107 12.20 -2.96 18.16
C PHE A 107 13.46 -3.83 18.31
N LEU A 108 14.51 -3.56 17.53
CA LEU A 108 15.76 -4.33 17.58
C LEU A 108 16.53 -4.16 18.91
N ALA A 109 16.33 -3.04 19.61
CA ALA A 109 16.90 -2.81 20.95
C ALA A 109 16.11 -3.53 22.05
N ASP A 110 14.77 -3.48 22.00
CA ASP A 110 13.89 -4.11 22.99
C ASP A 110 13.79 -5.64 22.81
N LYS A 111 13.86 -6.10 21.55
CA LYS A 111 13.73 -7.51 21.13
C LYS A 111 14.92 -7.90 20.21
N PRO A 112 16.12 -8.06 20.77
CA PRO A 112 17.29 -8.47 19.98
C PRO A 112 17.11 -9.89 19.42
N ALA A 113 17.73 -10.13 18.26
CA ALA A 113 17.81 -11.40 17.56
C ALA A 113 17.97 -12.63 18.49
N ARG A 114 16.97 -13.52 18.49
CA ARG A 114 16.95 -14.77 19.26
C ARG A 114 16.43 -15.92 18.39
N PRO A 115 17.30 -16.85 17.95
CA PRO A 115 16.89 -17.98 17.11
C PRO A 115 15.87 -18.93 17.76
N ASP A 116 15.81 -18.93 19.10
CA ASP A 116 14.97 -19.77 19.94
C ASP A 116 13.66 -19.11 20.37
N SER A 117 13.57 -17.79 20.32
CA SER A 117 12.32 -17.04 20.57
C SER A 117 12.31 -15.77 19.71
N PRO A 118 12.12 -15.93 18.39
CA PRO A 118 12.16 -14.83 17.44
C PRO A 118 10.95 -13.90 17.61
N ALA A 119 11.19 -12.61 17.45
CA ALA A 119 10.15 -11.60 17.36
C ALA A 119 10.19 -10.95 15.98
N GLU A 120 9.06 -10.43 15.50
CA GLU A 120 8.97 -9.72 14.22
C GLU A 120 8.36 -8.32 14.41
N LEU A 121 8.85 -7.33 13.66
CA LEU A 121 8.20 -6.05 13.43
C LEU A 121 7.72 -5.98 11.98
N SER A 122 6.42 -5.97 11.76
CA SER A 122 5.83 -5.72 10.43
C SER A 122 4.98 -4.45 10.44
N GLY A 123 4.75 -3.84 9.28
CA GLY A 123 3.92 -2.63 9.23
C GLY A 123 3.86 -1.95 7.87
N PHE A 124 2.90 -1.06 7.74
CA PHE A 124 2.69 -0.26 6.53
C PHE A 124 2.13 1.11 6.89
N ALA A 125 2.31 2.09 6.00
CA ALA A 125 1.61 3.35 6.04
C ALA A 125 0.91 3.61 4.70
N VAL A 126 -0.25 4.28 4.75
CA VAL A 126 -1.09 4.60 3.60
C VAL A 126 -1.59 6.05 3.68
N PRO A 127 -1.66 6.78 2.55
CA PRO A 127 -2.37 8.05 2.50
C PRO A 127 -3.87 7.82 2.76
N VAL A 128 -4.48 8.69 3.57
CA VAL A 128 -5.89 8.60 4.03
C VAL A 128 -6.65 9.94 3.95
N LEU A 129 -5.93 11.04 3.69
CA LEU A 129 -6.51 12.35 3.39
C LEU A 129 -5.70 13.00 2.27
N ALA A 130 -6.39 13.62 1.31
CA ALA A 130 -5.82 14.50 0.30
C ALA A 130 -6.85 15.56 -0.09
N ASP A 131 -6.54 16.82 0.18
CA ASP A 131 -7.31 17.99 -0.27
C ASP A 131 -6.37 19.12 -0.65
N GLY A 132 -6.10 19.26 -1.96
CA GLY A 132 -5.06 20.16 -2.45
C GLY A 132 -3.68 19.79 -1.90
N THR A 133 -3.19 20.53 -0.91
CA THR A 133 -1.91 20.27 -0.23
C THR A 133 -2.07 19.72 1.19
N LEU A 134 -3.31 19.67 1.71
CA LEU A 134 -3.59 18.97 2.96
C LEU A 134 -3.49 17.47 2.69
N LEU A 135 -2.67 16.80 3.48
CA LEU A 135 -2.39 15.37 3.41
C LEU A 135 -2.60 14.73 4.77
N GLY A 136 -2.93 13.45 4.77
CA GLY A 136 -2.94 12.60 5.96
C GLY A 136 -2.41 11.22 5.60
N VAL A 137 -1.55 10.66 6.44
CA VAL A 137 -0.98 9.32 6.26
C VAL A 137 -1.14 8.55 7.58
N ARG A 138 -1.84 7.41 7.51
CA ARG A 138 -2.04 6.47 8.62
C ARG A 138 -1.01 5.36 8.52
N ALA A 139 -0.25 5.13 9.57
CA ALA A 139 0.58 3.95 9.75
C ALA A 139 -0.06 2.95 10.70
N GLN A 140 0.16 1.67 10.42
CA GLN A 140 -0.05 0.54 11.30
C GLN A 140 1.28 -0.22 11.41
N SER A 141 1.69 -0.59 12.62
CA SER A 141 2.83 -1.50 12.85
C SER A 141 2.48 -2.54 13.89
N GLN A 142 3.06 -3.72 13.79
CA GLN A 142 2.82 -4.84 14.69
C GLN A 142 4.15 -5.37 15.22
N ASP A 143 4.26 -5.60 16.54
CA ASP A 143 5.35 -6.38 17.12
C ASP A 143 4.83 -7.76 17.51
N VAL A 144 5.26 -8.78 16.78
CA VAL A 144 4.91 -10.18 17.00
C VAL A 144 5.97 -10.83 17.88
N THR A 145 5.57 -11.66 18.82
CA THR A 145 6.41 -12.65 19.50
C THR A 145 5.72 -14.01 19.43
N GLU A 146 6.35 -15.07 19.95
CA GLU A 146 5.73 -16.40 20.08
C GLU A 146 4.38 -16.40 20.84
N THR A 147 4.18 -15.46 21.77
CA THR A 147 3.04 -15.45 22.70
C THR A 147 2.19 -14.18 22.64
N ASP A 148 2.59 -13.17 21.89
CA ASP A 148 2.00 -11.82 21.89
C ASP A 148 2.02 -11.21 20.47
N THR A 149 1.12 -10.27 20.20
CA THR A 149 1.13 -9.46 18.98
C THR A 149 0.64 -8.06 19.32
N ALA A 150 1.58 -7.17 19.56
CA ALA A 150 1.30 -5.75 19.68
C ALA A 150 0.85 -5.18 18.35
N VAL A 151 -0.10 -4.24 18.34
CA VAL A 151 -0.44 -3.44 17.15
C VAL A 151 -0.53 -1.98 17.56
N SER A 152 0.06 -1.10 16.76
CA SER A 152 0.12 0.34 16.99
C SER A 152 -0.32 1.09 15.74
N HIS A 153 -1.26 2.03 15.91
CA HIS A 153 -1.78 2.90 14.86
C HIS A 153 -1.38 4.35 15.11
N ARG A 154 -1.10 5.10 14.04
CA ARG A 154 -0.80 6.53 14.11
C ARG A 154 -1.14 7.25 12.81
N ILE A 155 -1.69 8.47 12.91
CA ILE A 155 -1.88 9.36 11.76
C ILE A 155 -1.03 10.62 11.94
N TRP A 156 -0.34 10.99 10.86
CA TRP A 156 0.20 12.34 10.68
C TRP A 156 -0.61 13.05 9.61
N TYR A 157 -0.88 14.32 9.87
CA TYR A 157 -1.46 15.25 8.92
C TYR A 157 -0.42 16.29 8.55
N ALA A 158 -0.52 16.86 7.36
CA ALA A 158 0.39 17.91 6.92
C ALA A 158 -0.30 18.88 5.97
N ASP A 159 0.19 20.12 5.91
CA ASP A 159 0.04 20.95 4.73
C ASP A 159 1.37 21.00 3.98
N ALA A 160 1.41 20.39 2.80
CA ALA A 160 2.62 20.38 1.97
C ALA A 160 3.05 21.79 1.52
N ALA A 161 2.14 22.78 1.46
CA ALA A 161 2.48 24.15 1.02
C ALA A 161 3.30 24.91 2.07
N SER A 162 2.87 24.88 3.33
CA SER A 162 3.62 25.47 4.45
C SER A 162 4.72 24.55 5.01
N GLY A 163 4.71 23.26 4.66
CA GLY A 163 5.62 22.25 5.20
C GLY A 163 5.32 21.86 6.66
N GLN A 164 4.19 22.31 7.21
CA GLN A 164 3.79 21.93 8.56
C GLN A 164 3.31 20.47 8.60
N VAL A 165 3.69 19.76 9.66
CA VAL A 165 3.24 18.40 9.99
C VAL A 165 2.67 18.42 11.40
N TRP A 166 1.59 17.68 11.61
CA TRP A 166 0.83 17.59 12.85
C TRP A 166 0.50 16.13 13.16
N THR A 167 0.42 15.80 14.43
CA THR A 167 -0.02 14.49 14.94
C THR A 167 -1.52 14.52 15.28
N SER A 168 -2.18 13.36 15.28
CA SER A 168 -3.60 13.23 15.69
C SER A 168 -4.00 13.99 16.97
N PRO A 169 -3.22 13.99 18.08
CA PRO A 169 -3.59 14.75 19.27
C PRO A 169 -3.67 16.27 19.05
N GLU A 170 -2.93 16.84 18.10
CA GLU A 170 -2.96 18.28 17.80
C GLU A 170 -4.23 18.74 17.06
N LEU A 171 -5.05 17.80 16.59
CA LEU A 171 -6.40 18.10 16.09
C LEU A 171 -7.36 18.53 17.22
N LEU A 172 -6.97 18.33 18.47
CA LEU A 172 -7.77 18.63 19.65
C LEU A 172 -7.18 19.81 20.45
N THR A 173 -8.06 20.60 21.07
CA THR A 173 -7.69 21.55 22.12
C THR A 173 -7.15 20.81 23.36
N ASP A 174 -6.58 21.54 24.31
CA ASP A 174 -6.07 20.95 25.55
C ASP A 174 -7.19 20.27 26.36
N GLU A 175 -8.37 20.88 26.38
CA GLU A 175 -9.60 20.31 26.95
C GLU A 175 -10.11 19.12 26.11
N GLY A 176 -10.03 19.22 24.78
CA GLY A 176 -10.35 18.14 23.85
C GLY A 176 -9.49 16.91 24.08
N ARG A 177 -8.17 17.06 24.25
CA ARG A 177 -7.24 15.96 24.56
C ARG A 177 -7.57 15.31 25.90
N LYS A 178 -7.92 16.09 26.94
CA LYS A 178 -8.34 15.55 28.24
C LYS A 178 -9.60 14.69 28.12
N GLU A 179 -10.64 15.18 27.46
CA GLU A 179 -11.90 14.42 27.31
C GLU A 179 -11.73 13.21 26.39
N ALA A 180 -11.00 13.33 25.27
CA ALA A 180 -10.71 12.20 24.39
C ALA A 180 -9.89 11.11 25.11
N THR A 181 -8.88 11.48 25.91
CA THR A 181 -8.10 10.54 26.74
C THR A 181 -8.98 9.80 27.74
N LYS A 182 -9.93 10.50 28.36
CA LYS A 182 -10.90 9.91 29.29
C LYS A 182 -11.83 8.93 28.57
N LEU A 183 -12.40 9.31 27.42
CA LEU A 183 -13.25 8.43 26.61
C LEU A 183 -12.49 7.17 26.14
N ALA A 184 -11.25 7.31 25.67
CA ALA A 184 -10.38 6.19 25.34
C ALA A 184 -10.14 5.26 26.55
N SER A 185 -9.81 5.84 27.71
CA SER A 185 -9.60 5.10 28.97
C SER A 185 -10.87 4.39 29.47
N GLU A 186 -12.05 4.95 29.24
CA GLU A 186 -13.33 4.33 29.58
C GLU A 186 -13.74 3.23 28.61
N HIS A 187 -13.41 3.36 27.32
CA HIS A 187 -13.65 2.35 26.29
C HIS A 187 -12.81 1.09 26.53
N LEU A 188 -11.48 1.24 26.67
CA LEU A 188 -10.55 0.14 26.93
C LEU A 188 -10.88 -0.65 28.22
N LYS A 189 -11.50 0.00 29.21
CA LYS A 189 -11.99 -0.68 30.43
C LYS A 189 -13.27 -1.50 30.21
N LYS A 190 -14.09 -1.15 29.22
CA LYS A 190 -15.36 -1.83 28.89
C LYS A 190 -15.16 -3.01 27.97
N THR A 191 -14.24 -2.91 27.00
CA THR A 191 -13.90 -3.99 26.05
C THR A 191 -13.19 -5.16 26.72
N GLY A 192 -12.62 -4.97 27.91
CA GLY A 192 -11.85 -6.00 28.61
C GLY A 192 -10.47 -6.26 27.99
N GLU A 193 -10.10 -5.48 26.98
CA GLU A 193 -8.76 -5.43 26.42
C GLU A 193 -7.75 -5.17 27.55
N LYS A 194 -6.72 -6.01 27.63
CA LYS A 194 -5.65 -5.85 28.63
C LYS A 194 -4.75 -4.69 28.25
N SER A 195 -5.27 -3.47 28.44
CA SER A 195 -4.46 -2.27 28.53
C SER A 195 -3.31 -2.52 29.50
N THR A 196 -2.10 -2.12 29.12
CA THR A 196 -0.98 -1.92 30.05
C THR A 196 -1.24 -0.65 30.88
N ALA A 197 -2.39 -0.65 31.58
CA ALA A 197 -2.98 0.49 32.26
C ALA A 197 -2.01 1.04 33.32
N GLY A 198 -1.35 2.15 32.97
CA GLY A 198 -0.25 2.74 33.74
C GLY A 198 1.02 3.01 32.94
N LYS A 199 1.15 2.60 31.67
CA LYS A 199 2.33 2.86 30.82
C LYS A 199 2.07 3.71 29.56
N THR A 200 0.86 3.74 29.02
CA THR A 200 0.54 4.49 27.78
C THR A 200 0.28 5.97 28.06
N THR A 201 0.93 6.88 27.33
CA THR A 201 0.68 8.33 27.45
C THR A 201 -0.59 8.76 26.70
N PRO A 202 -1.18 9.94 27.02
CA PRO A 202 -2.26 10.54 26.23
C PRO A 202 -1.93 10.64 24.74
N GLU A 203 -0.70 11.00 24.39
CA GLU A 203 -0.23 11.13 23.00
C GLU A 203 -0.16 9.78 22.27
N GLN A 204 0.13 8.70 22.98
CA GLN A 204 0.08 7.33 22.43
C GLN A 204 -1.38 6.87 22.25
N MET A 205 -2.26 7.09 23.24
CA MET A 205 -3.67 6.70 23.16
C MET A 205 -4.43 7.45 22.06
N LEU A 206 -4.08 8.71 21.81
CA LEU A 206 -4.75 9.58 20.83
C LEU A 206 -4.01 9.65 19.48
N GLY A 207 -3.17 8.65 19.18
CA GLY A 207 -2.37 8.62 17.95
C GLY A 207 -3.15 8.44 16.65
N ASP A 208 -4.36 7.88 16.70
CA ASP A 208 -5.16 7.48 15.54
C ASP A 208 -6.55 8.16 15.57
N ILE A 209 -6.58 9.46 15.23
CA ILE A 209 -7.80 10.27 15.14
C ILE A 209 -8.02 10.70 13.69
N TRP A 210 -9.22 10.48 13.16
CA TRP A 210 -9.65 10.94 11.84
C TRP A 210 -11.10 11.43 11.88
N PHE A 211 -11.63 11.80 10.72
CA PHE A 211 -13.04 12.19 10.57
C PHE A 211 -13.72 11.34 9.49
N ALA A 212 -14.97 10.96 9.76
CA ALA A 212 -15.84 10.37 8.76
C ALA A 212 -16.36 11.46 7.79
N LYS A 213 -16.89 11.06 6.62
CA LYS A 213 -17.35 12.01 5.56
C LYS A 213 -18.49 12.94 6.00
N ASN A 214 -19.23 12.58 7.05
CA ASN A 214 -20.25 13.45 7.67
C ASN A 214 -19.64 14.50 8.65
N GLY A 215 -18.36 14.37 8.99
CA GLY A 215 -17.63 15.23 9.92
C GLY A 215 -17.64 14.76 11.37
N ASP A 216 -18.10 13.54 11.66
CA ASP A 216 -17.94 12.92 12.98
C ASP A 216 -16.45 12.65 13.23
N LEU A 217 -15.98 12.90 14.45
CA LEU A 217 -14.63 12.52 14.88
C LEU A 217 -14.63 11.03 15.20
N VAL A 218 -13.66 10.31 14.68
CA VAL A 218 -13.46 8.88 14.93
C VAL A 218 -12.06 8.67 15.48
N MET A 219 -11.94 7.86 16.52
CA MET A 219 -10.63 7.49 17.08
C MET A 219 -10.58 6.03 17.49
N THR A 220 -9.47 5.36 17.18
CA THR A 220 -9.14 4.04 17.74
C THR A 220 -8.13 4.25 18.86
N PRO A 221 -8.48 3.96 20.12
CA PRO A 221 -7.55 4.09 21.25
C PRO A 221 -6.26 3.29 21.02
N GLY A 222 -5.12 4.00 20.98
CA GLY A 222 -3.83 3.38 20.81
C GLY A 222 -3.43 2.53 22.02
N LEU A 223 -3.34 1.22 21.83
CA LEU A 223 -2.69 0.29 22.76
C LEU A 223 -1.21 0.12 22.38
N GLU A 224 -0.32 0.31 23.34
CA GLU A 224 1.00 -0.37 23.34
C GLU A 224 0.76 -1.81 23.83
N PRO A 225 1.55 -2.80 23.35
CA PRO A 225 1.18 -4.21 23.16
C PRO A 225 -0.09 -4.74 23.83
N SER A 226 -1.15 -4.91 23.03
CA SER A 226 -2.32 -5.71 23.39
C SER A 226 -2.18 -7.13 22.86
N ALA A 227 -1.92 -8.09 23.76
CA ALA A 227 -2.01 -9.50 23.43
C ALA A 227 -3.37 -9.83 22.78
N SER A 228 -3.31 -10.63 21.72
CA SER A 228 -4.42 -11.05 20.85
C SER A 228 -5.26 -9.93 20.22
N LEU A 229 -4.89 -9.51 19.00
CA LEU A 229 -5.86 -8.98 18.03
C LEU A 229 -6.24 -10.08 17.03
N GLU A 230 -7.21 -10.91 17.41
CA GLU A 230 -8.11 -11.58 16.45
C GLU A 230 -9.40 -10.75 16.23
N GLU A 231 -9.66 -9.77 17.10
CA GLU A 231 -10.76 -8.80 17.01
C GLU A 231 -10.17 -7.38 16.95
N GLU A 232 -10.66 -6.52 16.06
CA GLU A 232 -10.20 -5.13 15.96
C GLU A 232 -10.86 -4.26 17.05
N THR A 233 -10.09 -3.42 17.76
CA THR A 233 -10.63 -2.46 18.73
C THR A 233 -11.69 -1.57 18.07
N GLU A 234 -12.92 -1.59 18.60
CA GLU A 234 -14.02 -0.79 18.06
C GLU A 234 -13.69 0.72 18.11
N PRO A 235 -14.01 1.49 17.04
CA PRO A 235 -13.71 2.91 17.01
C PRO A 235 -14.67 3.71 17.89
N ILE A 236 -14.14 4.63 18.68
CA ILE A 236 -14.96 5.62 19.39
C ILE A 236 -15.34 6.69 18.38
N THR A 237 -16.65 6.82 18.11
CA THR A 237 -17.21 7.86 17.24
C THR A 237 -17.87 8.96 18.08
N ILE A 238 -17.44 10.20 17.89
CA ILE A 238 -18.02 11.41 18.51
C ILE A 238 -18.74 12.19 17.41
N PRO A 239 -20.08 12.33 17.49
CA PRO A 239 -20.87 13.11 16.53
C PRO A 239 -20.35 14.53 16.30
N ARG A 240 -20.39 15.02 15.05
CA ARG A 240 -19.85 16.32 14.60
C ARG A 240 -20.16 17.49 15.53
N ASP A 241 -21.40 17.59 15.99
CA ASP A 241 -21.91 18.67 16.86
C ASP A 241 -21.25 18.66 18.25
N LYS A 242 -20.96 17.48 18.78
CA LYS A 242 -20.24 17.28 20.04
C LYS A 242 -18.74 17.45 19.86
N ALA A 243 -18.20 16.96 18.74
CA ALA A 243 -16.79 17.04 18.41
C ALA A 243 -16.30 18.49 18.26
N GLU A 244 -17.12 19.41 17.70
CA GLU A 244 -16.75 20.82 17.45
C GLU A 244 -16.04 21.51 18.62
N LYS A 245 -16.53 21.32 19.85
CA LYS A 245 -15.96 21.94 21.07
C LYS A 245 -14.60 21.37 21.48
N LEU A 246 -14.24 20.20 20.96
CA LEU A 246 -12.99 19.50 21.23
C LEU A 246 -11.90 19.88 20.21
N LEU A 247 -12.28 20.43 19.05
CA LEU A 247 -11.35 20.64 17.93
C LEU A 247 -10.51 21.90 18.07
N SER A 248 -9.22 21.77 17.75
CA SER A 248 -8.35 22.89 17.41
C SER A 248 -8.69 23.41 16.00
N ASP A 249 -8.07 24.52 15.57
CA ASP A 249 -8.23 25.00 14.19
C ASP A 249 -7.67 24.00 13.17
N LYS A 250 -6.61 23.26 13.53
CA LYS A 250 -6.11 22.11 12.74
C LYS A 250 -7.20 21.04 12.63
N GLY A 251 -7.87 20.70 13.74
CA GLY A 251 -8.97 19.74 13.77
C GLY A 251 -10.14 20.13 12.86
N ARG A 252 -10.59 21.38 12.93
CA ARG A 252 -11.63 21.93 12.03
C ARG A 252 -11.22 21.82 10.56
N THR A 253 -10.01 22.24 10.22
CA THR A 253 -9.46 22.18 8.86
C THR A 253 -9.43 20.74 8.32
N ILE A 254 -8.93 19.78 9.11
CA ILE A 254 -8.85 18.37 8.70
C ILE A 254 -10.24 17.73 8.56
N ARG A 255 -11.19 18.03 9.46
CA ARG A 255 -12.59 17.59 9.34
C ARG A 255 -13.24 18.10 8.05
N ASP A 256 -13.09 19.38 7.76
CA ASP A 256 -13.74 20.00 6.60
C ASP A 256 -13.03 19.65 5.28
N ALA A 257 -11.79 19.15 5.33
CA ALA A 257 -11.13 18.43 4.23
C ALA A 257 -11.68 17.00 4.05
N ALA A 258 -11.85 16.23 5.12
CA ALA A 258 -12.35 14.84 5.07
C ALA A 258 -13.78 14.72 4.51
N GLY A 259 -14.59 15.77 4.64
CA GLY A 259 -15.94 15.83 4.04
C GLY A 259 -15.97 16.17 2.54
N ARG A 260 -14.83 16.42 1.88
CA ARG A 260 -14.76 16.82 0.46
C ARG A 260 -14.20 15.70 -0.43
N PRO A 261 -14.48 15.72 -1.75
CA PRO A 261 -13.87 14.80 -2.70
C PRO A 261 -12.34 14.93 -2.68
N SER A 262 -11.63 13.80 -2.62
CA SER A 262 -10.18 13.79 -2.49
C SER A 262 -9.50 14.38 -3.72
N THR A 263 -8.63 15.37 -3.52
CA THR A 263 -7.84 16.00 -4.58
C THR A 263 -6.42 16.27 -4.11
N TYR A 264 -5.47 16.31 -5.05
CA TYR A 264 -4.07 16.52 -4.73
C TYR A 264 -3.42 17.52 -5.68
N ALA A 265 -2.74 18.50 -5.12
CA ALA A 265 -2.02 19.57 -5.80
C ALA A 265 -0.57 19.55 -5.34
N ARG A 266 0.35 19.22 -6.24
CA ARG A 266 1.79 19.28 -5.94
C ARG A 266 2.21 20.72 -5.67
N VAL A 267 3.03 20.88 -4.64
CA VAL A 267 3.84 22.08 -4.45
C VAL A 267 5.04 21.98 -5.36
N ASN A 268 5.22 22.94 -6.25
CA ASN A 268 6.40 23.01 -7.11
C ASN A 268 7.60 23.46 -6.26
N SER A 269 8.26 22.50 -5.61
CA SER A 269 9.65 22.67 -5.20
C SER A 269 10.49 22.92 -6.45
N ALA A 270 11.43 23.85 -6.38
CA ALA A 270 12.21 24.30 -7.54
C ALA A 270 13.32 23.30 -7.94
N ASP A 271 12.93 22.09 -8.35
CA ASP A 271 13.76 21.18 -9.15
C ASP A 271 12.90 20.26 -10.03
N GLN A 272 13.48 19.82 -11.15
CA GLN A 272 12.95 18.89 -12.16
C GLN A 272 11.82 19.41 -13.06
N SER A 273 12.23 20.24 -14.02
CA SER A 273 11.50 20.47 -15.26
C SER A 273 11.49 19.22 -16.16
N LYS A 274 10.41 18.45 -16.11
CA LYS A 274 9.96 17.65 -17.26
C LYS A 274 8.45 17.86 -17.44
N PRO A 275 7.94 18.23 -18.63
CA PRO A 275 6.52 18.50 -18.81
C PRO A 275 5.67 17.28 -18.46
N ALA A 276 4.60 17.49 -17.71
CA ALA A 276 3.55 16.49 -17.58
C ALA A 276 2.89 16.31 -18.96
N GLU A 277 3.08 15.14 -19.56
CA GLU A 277 2.43 14.78 -20.81
C GLU A 277 0.91 14.66 -20.57
N LYS A 278 0.11 15.24 -21.46
CA LYS A 278 -1.35 15.32 -21.27
C LYS A 278 -1.96 13.91 -21.23
N PRO A 279 -2.79 13.56 -20.24
CA PRO A 279 -3.61 12.36 -20.29
C PRO A 279 -4.80 12.57 -21.24
N ASN A 280 -4.51 12.66 -22.55
CA ASN A 280 -5.51 12.61 -23.62
C ASN A 280 -5.52 11.20 -24.22
N SER A 281 -6.24 10.29 -23.58
CA SER A 281 -6.84 9.13 -24.25
C SER A 281 -8.10 8.71 -23.50
N PRO A 282 -9.23 8.47 -24.19
CA PRO A 282 -10.47 8.07 -23.55
C PRO A 282 -10.33 6.68 -22.94
N SER A 283 -10.93 6.48 -21.78
CA SER A 283 -11.00 5.17 -21.11
C SER A 283 -11.72 4.15 -22.01
N PRO A 284 -11.07 3.07 -22.46
CA PRO A 284 -11.75 2.00 -23.16
C PRO A 284 -12.40 1.06 -22.13
N SER A 285 -13.71 0.85 -22.28
CA SER A 285 -14.43 -0.24 -21.60
C SER A 285 -13.81 -1.59 -22.03
N PRO A 286 -13.74 -2.61 -21.15
CA PRO A 286 -12.91 -3.78 -21.40
C PRO A 286 -13.48 -4.69 -22.49
N SER A 287 -12.86 -4.66 -23.68
CA SER A 287 -12.84 -5.82 -24.58
C SER A 287 -11.74 -6.80 -24.16
N PRO A 288 -11.87 -8.10 -24.47
CA PRO A 288 -11.00 -9.14 -23.93
C PRO A 288 -9.56 -8.96 -24.43
N SER A 289 -8.68 -8.49 -23.53
CA SER A 289 -7.24 -8.41 -23.81
C SER A 289 -6.70 -9.82 -23.99
N THR A 290 -6.18 -10.12 -25.18
CA THR A 290 -5.44 -11.35 -25.44
C THR A 290 -4.16 -11.33 -24.62
N THR A 291 -4.15 -12.08 -23.51
CA THR A 291 -2.95 -12.30 -22.69
C THR A 291 -1.77 -12.72 -23.57
N LYS A 292 -0.66 -11.96 -23.50
CA LYS A 292 0.57 -12.31 -24.21
C LYS A 292 1.02 -13.70 -23.75
N SER A 293 1.21 -14.61 -24.71
CA SER A 293 1.72 -15.95 -24.45
C SER A 293 3.19 -16.04 -24.82
N TYR A 294 3.98 -16.72 -23.99
CA TYR A 294 5.37 -17.05 -24.28
C TYR A 294 5.47 -18.51 -24.76
N PRO A 295 6.38 -18.82 -25.71
CA PRO A 295 6.60 -20.19 -26.14
C PRO A 295 6.88 -21.12 -24.96
N GLN A 296 6.34 -22.34 -25.02
CA GLN A 296 6.70 -23.37 -24.06
C GLN A 296 8.12 -23.86 -24.36
N VAL A 297 8.90 -24.09 -23.30
CA VAL A 297 10.32 -24.44 -23.39
C VAL A 297 10.53 -25.70 -22.57
N ASP A 298 11.15 -26.72 -23.18
CA ASP A 298 11.58 -27.89 -22.41
C ASP A 298 12.82 -27.57 -21.57
N CYS A 299 12.61 -27.25 -20.31
CA CYS A 299 13.67 -26.99 -19.35
C CYS A 299 14.44 -28.25 -18.89
N ALA A 300 14.15 -29.44 -19.44
CA ALA A 300 15.03 -30.60 -19.33
C ALA A 300 16.23 -30.53 -20.28
N THR A 301 16.06 -29.89 -21.44
CA THR A 301 17.10 -29.76 -22.48
C THR A 301 17.64 -28.33 -22.61
N ALA A 302 16.78 -27.31 -22.47
CA ALA A 302 17.17 -25.91 -22.48
C ALA A 302 17.79 -25.46 -21.15
N LYS A 303 18.74 -24.50 -21.21
CA LYS A 303 19.29 -23.83 -20.02
C LYS A 303 18.28 -22.81 -19.47
N CYS A 304 17.21 -23.27 -18.85
CA CYS A 304 16.22 -22.38 -18.26
C CYS A 304 16.69 -21.70 -16.97
N VAL A 305 16.18 -20.49 -16.72
CA VAL A 305 16.30 -19.76 -15.45
C VAL A 305 15.03 -18.94 -15.21
N ALA A 306 14.52 -18.92 -13.99
CA ALA A 306 13.37 -18.07 -13.62
C ALA A 306 13.85 -16.81 -12.91
N LEU A 307 13.45 -15.64 -13.43
CA LEU A 307 13.53 -14.38 -12.69
C LEU A 307 12.29 -14.24 -11.82
N THR A 308 12.50 -13.99 -10.52
CA THR A 308 11.41 -13.80 -9.57
C THR A 308 11.56 -12.48 -8.80
N PHE A 309 10.44 -11.81 -8.55
CA PHE A 309 10.38 -10.50 -7.92
C PHE A 309 9.39 -10.50 -6.76
N ASP A 310 9.83 -10.04 -5.59
CA ASP A 310 9.06 -10.03 -4.35
C ASP A 310 8.74 -8.59 -3.86
N ASP A 311 7.80 -8.49 -2.91
CA ASP A 311 7.28 -7.27 -2.23
C ASP A 311 6.29 -6.36 -3.00
N GLY A 312 6.21 -6.48 -4.34
CA GLY A 312 5.32 -5.67 -5.17
C GLY A 312 3.81 -5.93 -4.98
N PRO A 313 2.95 -5.26 -5.76
CA PRO A 313 3.30 -4.27 -6.79
C PRO A 313 3.74 -2.92 -6.21
N SER A 314 4.63 -2.25 -6.94
CA SER A 314 5.16 -0.91 -6.67
C SER A 314 5.39 -0.13 -7.98
N PRO A 315 5.76 1.17 -7.94
CA PRO A 315 6.16 1.90 -9.15
C PRO A 315 7.37 1.31 -9.89
N GLU A 316 8.23 0.55 -9.20
CA GLU A 316 9.37 -0.13 -9.83
C GLU A 316 8.94 -1.39 -10.58
N THR A 317 7.82 -2.02 -10.20
CA THR A 317 7.18 -3.11 -10.96
C THR A 317 6.89 -2.67 -12.40
N GLU A 318 6.36 -1.45 -12.62
CA GLU A 318 6.04 -0.95 -13.96
C GLU A 318 7.29 -0.85 -14.86
N LYS A 319 8.42 -0.36 -14.32
CA LYS A 319 9.70 -0.28 -15.05
C LYS A 319 10.30 -1.66 -15.35
N ILE A 320 10.10 -2.61 -14.43
CA ILE A 320 10.50 -4.01 -14.63
C ILE A 320 9.63 -4.65 -15.71
N LEU A 321 8.31 -4.43 -15.71
CA LEU A 321 7.40 -4.86 -16.77
C LEU A 321 7.75 -4.26 -18.14
N ASP A 322 8.14 -2.99 -18.20
CA ASP A 322 8.66 -2.35 -19.42
C ASP A 322 9.89 -3.09 -19.96
N SER A 323 10.85 -3.39 -19.07
CA SER A 323 12.11 -4.06 -19.41
C SER A 323 11.89 -5.50 -19.88
N LEU A 324 11.07 -6.27 -19.16
CA LEU A 324 10.70 -7.64 -19.51
C LEU A 324 9.92 -7.71 -20.83
N SER A 325 8.97 -6.80 -21.03
CA SER A 325 8.18 -6.72 -22.27
C SER A 325 9.06 -6.38 -23.47
N SER A 326 9.91 -5.36 -23.35
CA SER A 326 10.83 -4.92 -24.41
C SER A 326 11.84 -6.00 -24.78
N ALA A 327 12.36 -6.74 -23.80
CA ALA A 327 13.25 -7.86 -24.04
C ALA A 327 12.51 -9.17 -24.44
N ASN A 328 11.18 -9.14 -24.52
CA ASN A 328 10.30 -10.28 -24.78
C ASN A 328 10.61 -11.52 -23.91
N VAL A 329 10.66 -11.32 -22.58
CA VAL A 329 10.90 -12.39 -21.61
C VAL A 329 9.80 -12.44 -20.53
N PRO A 330 9.36 -13.63 -20.10
CA PRO A 330 8.50 -13.80 -18.94
C PRO A 330 9.30 -13.69 -17.61
N ALA A 331 8.57 -13.45 -16.52
CA ALA A 331 9.04 -13.55 -15.14
C ALA A 331 7.87 -13.94 -14.21
N THR A 332 8.17 -14.14 -12.93
CA THR A 332 7.16 -14.38 -11.87
C THR A 332 7.25 -13.31 -10.79
N PHE A 333 6.10 -12.77 -10.36
CA PHE A 333 6.01 -11.76 -9.30
C PHE A 333 5.28 -12.34 -8.09
N TYR A 334 5.90 -12.37 -6.91
CA TYR A 334 5.25 -12.71 -5.64
C TYR A 334 4.78 -11.42 -4.98
N MET A 335 3.49 -11.15 -5.12
CA MET A 335 2.90 -9.88 -4.70
C MET A 335 2.33 -9.96 -3.28
N LEU A 336 2.55 -8.90 -2.50
CA LEU A 336 1.92 -8.71 -1.20
C LEU A 336 0.46 -8.31 -1.36
N GLY A 337 -0.43 -9.04 -0.68
CA GLY A 337 -1.87 -8.76 -0.70
C GLY A 337 -2.20 -7.31 -0.35
N GLN A 338 -1.50 -6.73 0.64
CA GLN A 338 -1.68 -5.33 1.04
C GLN A 338 -1.22 -4.29 0.00
N SER A 339 -0.44 -4.68 -1.00
CA SER A 339 0.05 -3.79 -2.06
C SER A 339 -0.84 -3.80 -3.30
N VAL A 340 -1.54 -4.92 -3.55
CA VAL A 340 -2.43 -5.11 -4.70
C VAL A 340 -3.52 -4.02 -4.87
N PRO A 341 -4.27 -3.62 -3.82
CA PRO A 341 -5.28 -2.56 -3.91
C PRO A 341 -4.72 -1.22 -4.44
N ARG A 342 -3.49 -0.86 -4.04
CA ARG A 342 -2.86 0.41 -4.48
C ARG A 342 -2.46 0.41 -5.96
N ALA A 343 -2.31 -0.75 -6.60
CA ALA A 343 -1.82 -0.87 -7.97
C ALA A 343 -2.50 -1.98 -8.81
N PRO A 344 -3.84 -2.07 -8.87
CA PRO A 344 -4.54 -3.17 -9.55
C PRO A 344 -4.34 -3.13 -11.07
N GLN A 345 -4.05 -1.95 -11.63
CA GLN A 345 -3.70 -1.82 -13.05
C GLN A 345 -2.33 -2.44 -13.34
N THR A 346 -1.36 -2.31 -12.44
CA THR A 346 -0.04 -2.97 -12.53
C THR A 346 -0.18 -4.49 -12.48
N VAL A 347 -1.05 -5.02 -11.61
CA VAL A 347 -1.34 -6.47 -11.57
C VAL A 347 -1.98 -6.94 -12.88
N ARG A 348 -3.02 -6.23 -13.37
CA ARG A 348 -3.64 -6.53 -14.68
C ARG A 348 -2.64 -6.42 -15.84
N ARG A 349 -1.70 -5.48 -15.77
CA ARG A 349 -0.62 -5.31 -16.77
C ARG A 349 0.36 -6.47 -16.73
N ALA A 350 0.77 -6.93 -15.55
CA ALA A 350 1.63 -8.12 -15.42
C ALA A 350 0.96 -9.35 -16.06
N VAL A 351 -0.34 -9.56 -15.78
CA VAL A 351 -1.14 -10.62 -16.40
C VAL A 351 -1.21 -10.45 -17.92
N SER A 352 -1.56 -9.27 -18.44
CA SER A 352 -1.69 -9.06 -19.89
C SER A 352 -0.38 -9.22 -20.65
N LEU A 353 0.76 -8.95 -19.99
CA LEU A 353 2.12 -9.17 -20.50
C LEU A 353 2.61 -10.62 -20.38
N GLY A 354 1.79 -11.55 -19.87
CA GLY A 354 2.12 -12.98 -19.78
C GLY A 354 3.04 -13.35 -18.62
N MET A 355 3.13 -12.49 -17.59
CA MET A 355 3.89 -12.79 -16.37
C MET A 355 3.07 -13.72 -15.46
N SER A 356 3.75 -14.54 -14.66
CA SER A 356 3.07 -15.23 -13.55
C SER A 356 3.01 -14.34 -12.32
N VAL A 357 1.94 -14.51 -11.53
CA VAL A 357 1.74 -13.81 -10.25
C VAL A 357 1.44 -14.84 -9.16
N GLY A 358 2.29 -14.88 -8.15
CA GLY A 358 2.20 -15.73 -6.97
C GLY A 358 1.81 -14.94 -5.71
N ASN A 359 1.45 -15.66 -4.66
CA ASN A 359 1.04 -15.11 -3.36
C ASN A 359 2.27 -14.90 -2.45
N HIS A 360 2.48 -13.69 -1.92
CA HIS A 360 3.57 -13.40 -0.98
C HIS A 360 3.11 -13.09 0.46
N THR A 361 1.94 -13.61 0.88
CA THR A 361 1.21 -13.24 2.11
C THR A 361 0.53 -11.87 2.03
N TRP A 362 -0.21 -11.50 3.08
CA TRP A 362 -0.89 -10.22 3.14
C TRP A 362 0.09 -9.10 3.44
N SER A 363 0.82 -9.21 4.55
CA SER A 363 1.66 -8.14 5.11
C SER A 363 3.09 -8.55 5.42
N HIS A 364 3.63 -9.53 4.69
CA HIS A 364 5.03 -9.99 4.77
C HIS A 364 5.40 -10.63 6.14
N ARG A 365 4.42 -11.20 6.86
CA ARG A 365 4.68 -11.81 8.17
C ARG A 365 5.45 -13.13 8.05
N ASN A 366 6.32 -13.40 9.02
CA ASN A 366 7.09 -14.65 9.11
C ASN A 366 6.16 -15.81 9.47
N LEU A 367 5.67 -16.53 8.45
CA LEU A 367 4.66 -17.60 8.60
C LEU A 367 5.06 -18.69 9.59
N ALA A 368 6.36 -18.99 9.75
CA ALA A 368 6.79 -20.02 10.70
C ALA A 368 6.50 -19.67 12.16
N LEU A 369 6.33 -18.38 12.48
CA LEU A 369 6.07 -17.86 13.84
C LEU A 369 4.57 -17.68 14.12
N LEU A 370 3.72 -17.86 13.11
CA LEU A 370 2.30 -17.60 13.20
C LEU A 370 1.50 -18.86 13.56
N SER A 371 0.39 -18.66 14.26
CA SER A 371 -0.61 -19.72 14.49
C SER A 371 -1.17 -20.26 13.17
N PRO A 372 -1.70 -21.50 13.13
CA PRO A 372 -2.27 -22.06 11.91
C PRO A 372 -3.36 -21.19 11.27
N ASP A 373 -4.17 -20.49 12.06
CA ASP A 373 -5.20 -19.57 11.57
C ASP A 373 -4.63 -18.24 11.09
N GLN A 374 -3.62 -17.70 11.77
CA GLN A 374 -2.90 -16.53 11.28
C GLN A 374 -2.21 -16.80 9.94
N GLN A 375 -1.56 -17.96 9.75
CA GLN A 375 -0.98 -18.34 8.45
C GLN A 375 -2.05 -18.49 7.36
N ARG A 376 -3.20 -19.09 7.69
CA ARG A 376 -4.36 -19.17 6.77
C ARG A 376 -4.84 -17.77 6.37
N ASN A 377 -4.95 -16.85 7.33
CA ASN A 377 -5.44 -15.49 7.13
C ASN A 377 -4.51 -14.70 6.19
N GLU A 378 -3.20 -14.75 6.42
CA GLU A 378 -2.18 -14.15 5.56
C GLU A 378 -2.32 -14.58 4.09
N LEU A 379 -2.40 -15.89 3.83
CA LEU A 379 -2.51 -16.39 2.46
C LEU A 379 -3.88 -16.12 1.85
N LYS A 380 -4.98 -16.33 2.60
CA LYS A 380 -6.34 -16.16 2.09
C LYS A 380 -6.63 -14.71 1.71
N ARG A 381 -6.24 -13.74 2.53
CA ARG A 381 -6.48 -12.32 2.22
C ARG A 381 -5.73 -11.88 0.97
N ALA A 382 -4.50 -12.36 0.78
CA ALA A 382 -3.73 -12.09 -0.43
C ALA A 382 -4.34 -12.79 -1.67
N GLU A 383 -4.83 -14.01 -1.52
CA GLU A 383 -5.60 -14.71 -2.55
C GLU A 383 -6.87 -13.96 -2.95
N ASP A 384 -7.64 -13.45 -1.98
CA ASP A 384 -8.89 -12.72 -2.21
C ASP A 384 -8.66 -11.40 -2.95
N ALA A 385 -7.57 -10.69 -2.66
CA ALA A 385 -7.18 -9.46 -3.39
C ALA A 385 -6.63 -9.74 -4.80
N LEU A 386 -5.88 -10.82 -4.99
CA LEU A 386 -5.28 -11.18 -6.28
C LEU A 386 -6.29 -11.81 -7.25
N THR A 387 -7.13 -12.74 -6.78
CA THR A 387 -7.98 -13.58 -7.65
C THR A 387 -8.86 -12.78 -8.63
N PRO A 388 -9.52 -11.66 -8.25
CA PRO A 388 -10.32 -10.84 -9.18
C PRO A 388 -9.51 -10.18 -10.30
N LEU A 389 -8.20 -9.98 -10.10
CA LEU A 389 -7.30 -9.35 -11.08
C LEU A 389 -6.59 -10.39 -11.97
N LEU A 390 -6.34 -11.59 -11.43
CA LEU A 390 -5.73 -12.70 -12.15
C LEU A 390 -6.74 -13.55 -12.94
N GLY A 391 -8.03 -13.49 -12.58
CA GLY A 391 -9.09 -14.36 -13.13
C GLY A 391 -9.02 -15.81 -12.63
N LYS A 392 -8.08 -16.11 -11.73
CA LYS A 392 -7.83 -17.41 -11.10
C LYS A 392 -7.08 -17.20 -9.77
N LYS A 393 -7.05 -18.21 -8.90
CA LYS A 393 -6.19 -18.18 -7.71
C LYS A 393 -4.70 -18.12 -8.12
N PRO A 394 -3.82 -17.49 -7.31
CA PRO A 394 -2.37 -17.62 -7.48
C PRO A 394 -1.95 -19.09 -7.47
N THR A 395 -1.07 -19.48 -8.39
CA THR A 395 -0.68 -20.89 -8.60
C THR A 395 0.43 -21.38 -7.66
N THR A 396 1.15 -20.45 -7.05
CA THR A 396 2.26 -20.71 -6.12
C THR A 396 2.28 -19.65 -5.02
N MET A 397 2.94 -19.93 -3.91
CA MET A 397 3.24 -18.93 -2.88
C MET A 397 4.74 -18.91 -2.59
N ARG A 398 5.24 -17.78 -2.11
CA ARG A 398 6.58 -17.65 -1.51
C ARG A 398 6.44 -17.14 -0.08
N PRO A 399 7.02 -17.81 0.92
CA PRO A 399 6.97 -17.36 2.30
C PRO A 399 7.97 -16.20 2.52
N PRO A 400 7.56 -15.10 3.18
CA PRO A 400 8.46 -14.05 3.66
C PRO A 400 9.69 -14.62 4.39
N TYR A 401 10.85 -14.00 4.16
CA TYR A 401 12.15 -14.42 4.67
C TYR A 401 12.57 -15.87 4.33
N GLY A 402 11.84 -16.55 3.44
CA GLY A 402 12.00 -17.98 3.18
C GLY A 402 11.53 -18.89 4.31
N SER A 403 10.78 -18.35 5.28
CA SER A 403 10.49 -19.01 6.55
C SER A 403 9.14 -19.73 6.53
N TYR A 404 9.18 -21.06 6.64
CA TYR A 404 7.99 -21.93 6.61
C TYR A 404 8.13 -23.10 7.59
N ASN A 405 7.01 -23.63 8.07
CA ASN A 405 6.96 -24.81 8.95
C ASN A 405 6.00 -25.90 8.37
N PRO A 406 5.82 -27.06 9.03
CA PRO A 406 4.90 -28.10 8.55
C PRO A 406 3.45 -27.64 8.39
N THR A 407 3.00 -26.68 9.21
CA THR A 407 1.69 -26.03 9.06
C THR A 407 1.63 -25.23 7.76
N THR A 408 2.65 -24.44 7.43
CA THR A 408 2.72 -23.69 6.16
C THR A 408 2.59 -24.62 4.95
N ARG A 409 3.18 -25.81 5.02
CA ARG A 409 3.10 -26.84 3.97
C ARG A 409 1.72 -27.45 3.80
N SER A 410 0.86 -27.45 4.82
CA SER A 410 -0.51 -28.00 4.70
C SER A 410 -1.52 -27.00 4.14
N LEU A 411 -1.13 -25.73 3.89
CA LEU A 411 -2.01 -24.67 3.39
C LEU A 411 -2.38 -24.76 1.89
N GLY A 412 -2.05 -25.87 1.22
CA GLY A 412 -2.52 -26.15 -0.14
C GLY A 412 -1.76 -25.48 -1.28
N TYR A 413 -0.68 -24.74 -1.00
CA TYR A 413 0.16 -24.08 -2.00
C TYR A 413 1.49 -24.81 -2.24
N PRO A 414 2.03 -24.81 -3.48
CA PRO A 414 3.44 -25.07 -3.73
C PRO A 414 4.29 -23.90 -3.21
N ILE A 415 5.34 -24.21 -2.43
CA ILE A 415 6.21 -23.23 -1.77
C ILE A 415 7.40 -22.94 -2.68
N MET A 416 7.56 -21.69 -3.10
CA MET A 416 8.59 -21.27 -4.05
C MET A 416 9.70 -20.51 -3.32
N MET A 417 10.85 -21.16 -3.23
CA MET A 417 12.08 -20.65 -2.64
C MET A 417 12.99 -20.10 -3.75
N TRP A 418 14.30 -20.05 -3.52
CA TRP A 418 15.32 -19.65 -4.49
C TRP A 418 16.64 -20.37 -4.20
N ASP A 419 17.50 -20.49 -5.20
CA ASP A 419 18.89 -20.96 -5.06
C ASP A 419 19.93 -19.87 -5.36
N VAL A 420 19.48 -18.71 -5.84
CA VAL A 420 20.29 -17.51 -6.09
C VAL A 420 19.62 -16.32 -5.41
N ASP A 421 20.18 -15.87 -4.29
CA ASP A 421 19.85 -14.57 -3.69
C ASP A 421 20.81 -13.49 -4.22
N THR A 422 20.27 -12.37 -4.70
CA THR A 422 21.06 -11.22 -5.11
C THR A 422 21.47 -10.33 -3.92
N GLU A 423 20.83 -10.51 -2.77
CA GLU A 423 20.72 -9.58 -1.65
C GLU A 423 20.47 -8.12 -2.09
N ASP A 424 19.68 -7.85 -3.12
CA ASP A 424 19.29 -6.50 -3.55
C ASP A 424 18.50 -5.73 -2.46
N TRP A 425 17.80 -6.48 -1.60
CA TRP A 425 17.24 -6.06 -0.32
C TRP A 425 18.27 -5.40 0.62
N LYS A 426 19.55 -5.79 0.53
CA LYS A 426 20.65 -5.35 1.41
C LYS A 426 21.64 -4.41 0.73
N ASN A 427 22.07 -4.77 -0.49
CA ASN A 427 23.22 -4.17 -1.14
C ASN A 427 22.89 -2.85 -1.87
N ARG A 428 21.63 -2.67 -2.28
CA ARG A 428 21.08 -1.46 -2.95
C ARG A 428 21.84 -1.00 -4.21
N SER A 429 22.68 -1.84 -4.82
CA SER A 429 23.61 -1.50 -5.91
C SER A 429 23.30 -2.26 -7.20
N VAL A 430 23.07 -1.51 -8.28
CA VAL A 430 22.83 -2.04 -9.65
C VAL A 430 23.92 -3.03 -10.06
N ALA A 431 25.19 -2.69 -9.82
CA ALA A 431 26.32 -3.52 -10.22
C ALA A 431 26.42 -4.82 -9.41
N THR A 432 26.18 -4.75 -8.10
CA THR A 432 26.26 -5.92 -7.21
C THR A 432 25.09 -6.88 -7.46
N THR A 433 23.87 -6.37 -7.57
CA THR A 433 22.68 -7.16 -7.94
C THR A 433 22.86 -7.82 -9.30
N THR A 434 23.31 -7.09 -10.32
CA THR A 434 23.61 -7.66 -11.64
C THR A 434 24.64 -8.78 -11.56
N LYS A 435 25.78 -8.52 -10.90
CA LYS A 435 26.87 -9.51 -10.77
C LYS A 435 26.41 -10.79 -10.09
N ARG A 436 25.65 -10.70 -8.99
CA ARG A 436 25.19 -11.87 -8.23
C ARG A 436 24.13 -12.69 -8.97
N ALA A 437 23.18 -12.02 -9.62
CA ALA A 437 22.20 -12.69 -10.47
C ALA A 437 22.88 -13.49 -11.60
N LEU A 438 23.90 -12.90 -12.22
CA LEU A 438 24.69 -13.60 -13.24
C LEU A 438 25.53 -14.72 -12.61
N ASP A 439 26.44 -14.45 -11.70
CA ASP A 439 27.39 -15.43 -11.16
C ASP A 439 26.70 -16.65 -10.53
N GLY A 440 25.56 -16.45 -9.85
CA GLY A 440 24.79 -17.53 -9.24
C GLY A 440 24.00 -18.39 -10.24
N ALA A 441 23.65 -17.85 -11.41
CA ALA A 441 22.76 -18.52 -12.36
C ALA A 441 23.38 -19.78 -12.98
N LYS A 442 22.63 -20.88 -12.84
CA LYS A 442 22.89 -22.21 -13.39
C LYS A 442 21.57 -22.79 -13.94
N PRO A 443 21.61 -23.78 -14.87
CA PRO A 443 20.39 -24.32 -15.46
C PRO A 443 19.45 -24.87 -14.39
N GLY A 444 18.20 -24.38 -14.37
CA GLY A 444 17.22 -24.71 -13.35
C GLY A 444 17.11 -23.73 -12.19
N SER A 445 17.92 -22.66 -12.13
CA SER A 445 17.87 -21.70 -11.01
C SER A 445 16.60 -20.85 -10.96
N ILE A 446 16.27 -20.44 -9.73
CA ILE A 446 15.24 -19.45 -9.39
C ILE A 446 15.97 -18.29 -8.70
N ILE A 447 15.96 -17.11 -9.32
CA ILE A 447 16.68 -15.92 -8.85
C ILE A 447 15.74 -15.00 -8.06
N LEU A 448 16.08 -14.71 -6.80
CA LEU A 448 15.39 -13.75 -5.94
C LEU A 448 15.88 -12.31 -6.18
N MET A 449 14.93 -11.42 -6.41
CA MET A 449 15.04 -9.96 -6.47
C MET A 449 13.75 -9.35 -5.90
N HIS A 450 13.71 -8.04 -5.67
CA HIS A 450 12.53 -7.35 -5.13
C HIS A 450 12.12 -6.20 -6.06
N ASP A 451 10.86 -6.15 -6.51
CA ASP A 451 10.34 -5.11 -7.42
C ASP A 451 9.87 -3.84 -6.70
N THR A 452 10.49 -3.56 -5.55
CA THR A 452 10.35 -2.33 -4.76
C THR A 452 11.61 -1.46 -4.78
N ARG A 453 12.66 -1.82 -5.56
CA ARG A 453 13.96 -1.12 -5.56
C ARG A 453 14.29 -0.47 -6.91
N PRO A 454 14.63 0.84 -6.94
CA PRO A 454 15.17 1.49 -8.15
C PRO A 454 16.44 0.81 -8.68
N SER A 455 17.36 0.42 -7.78
CA SER A 455 18.59 -0.27 -8.19
C SER A 455 18.38 -1.69 -8.72
N THR A 456 17.20 -2.28 -8.48
CA THR A 456 16.81 -3.58 -9.06
C THR A 456 16.16 -3.38 -10.42
N SER A 457 15.24 -2.42 -10.58
CA SER A 457 14.65 -2.08 -11.89
C SER A 457 15.71 -1.62 -12.90
N GLU A 458 16.73 -0.88 -12.45
CA GLU A 458 17.91 -0.50 -13.24
C GLU A 458 18.89 -1.67 -13.55
N ALA A 459 18.89 -2.74 -12.73
CA ALA A 459 19.73 -3.93 -12.95
C ALA A 459 19.10 -4.93 -13.93
N VAL A 460 17.77 -5.06 -13.92
CA VAL A 460 17.03 -6.06 -14.72
C VAL A 460 17.42 -6.09 -16.21
N PRO A 461 17.55 -4.96 -16.94
CA PRO A 461 18.01 -4.98 -18.34
C PRO A 461 19.36 -5.69 -18.54
N LYS A 462 20.34 -5.41 -17.68
CA LYS A 462 21.69 -6.00 -17.73
C LYS A 462 21.70 -7.48 -17.33
N ILE A 463 20.83 -7.86 -16.40
CA ILE A 463 20.63 -9.26 -16.01
C ILE A 463 20.05 -10.06 -17.18
N ILE A 464 19.02 -9.55 -17.85
CA ILE A 464 18.41 -10.20 -19.02
C ILE A 464 19.44 -10.34 -20.15
N GLU A 465 20.19 -9.29 -20.45
CA GLU A 465 21.26 -9.30 -21.46
C GLU A 465 22.33 -10.35 -21.15
N GLY A 466 22.90 -10.31 -19.94
CA GLY A 466 23.98 -11.21 -19.53
C GLY A 466 23.56 -12.69 -19.43
N LEU A 467 22.31 -12.96 -19.04
CA LEU A 467 21.75 -14.33 -19.05
C LEU A 467 21.57 -14.84 -20.49
N LYS A 468 20.97 -14.03 -21.38
CA LYS A 468 20.82 -14.39 -22.80
C LYS A 468 22.18 -14.60 -23.49
N ALA A 469 23.16 -13.75 -23.23
CA ALA A 469 24.52 -13.88 -23.76
C ALA A 469 25.22 -15.18 -23.31
N ARG A 470 24.85 -15.73 -22.15
CA ARG A 470 25.32 -17.03 -21.64
C ARG A 470 24.47 -18.22 -22.10
N GLY A 471 23.51 -17.99 -23.01
CA GLY A 471 22.65 -19.01 -23.60
C GLY A 471 21.54 -19.49 -22.67
N PHE A 472 21.13 -18.68 -21.68
CA PHE A 472 19.95 -19.01 -20.86
C PHE A 472 18.64 -18.61 -21.55
N THR A 473 17.61 -19.41 -21.33
CA THR A 473 16.22 -19.09 -21.65
C THR A 473 15.51 -18.63 -20.38
N LEU A 474 14.94 -17.43 -20.40
CA LEU A 474 14.21 -16.88 -19.26
C LEU A 474 12.75 -17.36 -19.31
N VAL A 475 12.24 -17.85 -18.18
CA VAL A 475 10.95 -18.55 -18.06
C VAL A 475 10.21 -18.15 -16.77
N THR A 476 8.89 -18.36 -16.68
CA THR A 476 8.19 -18.32 -15.37
C THR A 476 8.57 -19.53 -14.50
N VAL A 477 8.25 -19.49 -13.20
CA VAL A 477 8.41 -20.68 -12.32
C VAL A 477 7.58 -21.88 -12.79
N GLU A 478 6.38 -21.68 -13.34
CA GLU A 478 5.55 -22.75 -13.90
C GLU A 478 6.17 -23.35 -15.16
N GLN A 479 6.74 -22.53 -16.04
CA GLN A 479 7.48 -23.03 -17.21
C GLN A 479 8.76 -23.79 -16.79
N LEU A 480 9.43 -23.35 -15.72
CA LEU A 480 10.63 -24.00 -15.19
C LEU A 480 10.35 -25.37 -14.53
N LEU A 481 9.24 -25.46 -13.79
CA LEU A 481 8.91 -26.59 -12.91
C LEU A 481 7.78 -27.49 -13.43
N GLY A 482 7.04 -27.05 -14.46
CA GLY A 482 5.79 -27.67 -14.90
C GLY A 482 4.66 -27.38 -13.91
N THR A 483 4.09 -28.42 -13.34
CA THR A 483 3.02 -28.34 -12.33
C THR A 483 3.59 -28.62 -10.94
N PRO A 484 4.09 -27.62 -10.21
CA PRO A 484 4.62 -27.83 -8.86
C PRO A 484 3.48 -28.26 -7.91
N ALA A 485 3.79 -29.19 -7.01
CA ALA A 485 2.83 -29.83 -6.12
C ALA A 485 2.66 -29.04 -4.80
N PRO A 486 1.43 -28.92 -4.28
CA PRO A 486 1.18 -28.38 -2.94
C PRO A 486 2.02 -29.03 -1.84
N GLY A 487 2.45 -28.22 -0.87
CA GLY A 487 3.20 -28.67 0.32
C GLY A 487 4.66 -29.07 0.08
N LYS A 488 5.15 -28.96 -1.16
CA LYS A 488 6.58 -29.09 -1.52
C LYS A 488 7.25 -27.72 -1.63
N ALA A 489 8.50 -27.63 -1.20
CA ALA A 489 9.33 -26.43 -1.31
C ALA A 489 10.37 -26.58 -2.42
N TYR A 490 10.39 -25.62 -3.35
CA TYR A 490 11.17 -25.64 -4.58
C TYR A 490 12.23 -24.53 -4.54
N PHE A 491 13.50 -24.90 -4.39
CA PHE A 491 14.63 -23.95 -4.40
C PHE A 491 15.19 -23.76 -5.80
N SER A 492 15.14 -24.81 -6.61
CA SER A 492 15.48 -24.80 -8.03
C SER A 492 14.74 -25.95 -8.72
N ARG A 493 14.85 -26.07 -10.05
CA ARG A 493 14.29 -27.20 -10.82
C ARG A 493 14.74 -28.58 -10.31
N SER A 494 15.91 -28.68 -9.69
CA SER A 494 16.50 -29.93 -9.19
C SER A 494 16.57 -30.06 -7.66
N ASN A 495 16.13 -29.04 -6.91
CA ASN A 495 16.16 -29.03 -5.44
C ASN A 495 14.75 -28.82 -4.88
N ILE A 496 14.08 -29.93 -4.57
CA ILE A 496 12.70 -30.01 -4.08
C ILE A 496 12.72 -30.72 -2.73
N ARG A 497 12.02 -30.17 -1.73
CA ARG A 497 11.89 -30.72 -0.37
C ARG A 497 10.42 -30.90 0.00
#